data_AF-A0A931W5Q3-F1
#
_entry.id   AF-A0A931W5Q3-F1
#
_cell.length_a   1.000
_cell.length_b   1.000
_cell.length_c   1.000
_cell.angle_alpha   90.00
_cell.angle_beta   90.00
_cell.angle_gamma   90.00
#
_symmetry.space_group_name_H-M   'P 1'
#
loop_
_entity.id
_entity.type
_entity.pdbx_description
1 polymer ?
#
loop_
_entity_poly.entity_id
_entity_poly.type
_entity_poly.pdbx_seq_one_letter_code
_entity_poly.pdbx_strand_id
1 'polypeptide(L)'
;ILATGGLSHFPGSPRIGDIDEAFDHKLLAVMRDGKGKSFVDYSVQDLLEAGDTEFLNWMVVIGAVGDAKATYTAYMPDWVATGWGFVSWRF
;
A
#
# COMPACT_ATOMS: atom_id res chain seq x y z
N ILE A 1 -9.30 -11.20 7.73
CA ILE A 1 -8.13 -10.51 8.32
C ILE A 1 -8.17 -9.09 7.79
N LEU A 2 -7.93 -8.07 8.63
CA LEU A 2 -7.98 -6.66 8.25
C LEU A 2 -6.65 -6.01 8.62
N ALA A 3 -6.15 -5.14 7.74
CA ALA A 3 -5.05 -4.22 7.98
C ALA A 3 -5.49 -2.81 7.58
N THR A 4 -4.95 -1.82 8.27
CA THR A 4 -5.28 -0.40 8.08
C THR A 4 -4.02 0.46 8.21
N GLY A 5 -4.16 1.74 7.86
CA GLY A 5 -3.03 2.66 7.66
C GLY A 5 -2.65 2.74 6.18
N GLY A 6 -1.73 3.64 5.87
CA GLY A 6 -1.30 3.93 4.50
C GLY A 6 -2.36 4.69 3.68
N LEU A 7 -2.17 4.84 2.37
CA LEU A 7 -0.91 4.57 1.64
C LEU A 7 0.05 5.78 1.82
N SER A 8 0.75 6.23 0.77
CA SER A 8 1.71 7.32 0.89
C SER A 8 1.16 8.58 1.59
N HIS A 9 1.85 8.99 2.66
CA HIS A 9 1.66 10.26 3.37
C HIS A 9 2.88 10.56 4.26
N PHE A 10 3.12 11.84 4.59
CA PHE A 10 4.36 12.27 5.26
C PHE A 10 4.15 13.14 6.51
N PRO A 11 3.44 12.63 7.53
CA PRO A 11 3.07 13.41 8.72
C PRO A 11 4.32 13.84 9.51
N GLY A 12 4.35 15.11 9.92
CA GLY A 12 5.45 15.65 10.73
C GLY A 12 6.78 15.79 10.00
N SER A 13 6.80 15.70 8.66
CA SER A 13 7.99 15.89 7.84
C SER A 13 7.91 17.16 6.98
N PRO A 14 9.03 17.62 6.38
CA PRO A 14 9.01 18.69 5.37
C PRO A 14 8.18 18.39 4.12
N ARG A 15 7.85 17.11 3.88
CA ARG A 15 7.03 16.62 2.77
C ARG A 15 5.55 16.49 3.13
N ILE A 16 5.13 17.03 4.28
CA ILE A 16 3.71 17.01 4.68
C ILE A 16 2.83 17.60 3.56
N GLY A 17 1.81 16.85 3.15
CA GLY A 17 0.95 17.19 2.00
C GLY A 17 1.32 16.50 0.68
N ASP A 18 2.54 15.96 0.55
CA ASP A 18 2.93 15.16 -0.61
C ASP A 18 2.19 13.81 -0.61
N ILE A 19 1.86 13.32 -1.81
CA ILE A 19 1.30 11.99 -2.05
C ILE A 19 2.09 11.35 -3.19
N ASP A 20 2.65 10.15 -2.97
CA ASP A 20 3.36 9.38 -4.00
C ASP A 20 2.39 8.41 -4.68
N GLU A 21 1.50 8.98 -5.52
CA GLU A 21 0.49 8.19 -6.23
C GLU A 21 1.11 7.10 -7.13
N ALA A 22 2.33 7.34 -7.63
CA ALA A 22 3.03 6.37 -8.47
C ALA A 22 3.44 5.13 -7.67
N PHE A 23 3.98 5.32 -6.46
CA PHE A 23 4.29 4.23 -5.55
C PHE A 23 3.03 3.48 -5.10
N ASP A 24 1.99 4.22 -4.70
CA ASP A 24 0.71 3.64 -4.29
C ASP A 24 0.10 2.75 -5.38
N HIS A 25 0.08 3.24 -6.62
CA HIS A 25 -0.41 2.47 -7.75
C HIS A 25 0.45 1.24 -8.05
N LYS A 26 1.76 1.29 -7.82
CA LYS A 26 2.66 0.14 -7.94
C LYS A 26 2.29 -0.95 -6.93
N LEU A 27 2.06 -0.59 -5.66
CA LEU A 27 1.64 -1.54 -4.64
C LEU A 27 0.28 -2.18 -4.99
N LEU A 28 -0.69 -1.36 -5.40
CA LEU A 28 -2.00 -1.85 -5.83
C LEU A 28 -1.91 -2.78 -7.05
N ALA A 29 -1.02 -2.50 -8.01
CA ALA A 29 -0.81 -3.35 -9.17
C ALA A 29 -0.26 -4.73 -8.79
N VAL A 30 0.68 -4.82 -7.85
CA VAL A 30 1.19 -6.09 -7.34
C VAL A 30 0.06 -6.97 -6.77
N MET A 31 -0.86 -6.37 -6.01
CA MET A 31 -2.01 -7.09 -5.44
C MET A 31 -3.05 -7.49 -6.51
N ARG A 32 -3.31 -6.62 -7.51
CA ARG A 32 -4.18 -6.95 -8.67
C ARG A 32 -3.65 -8.14 -9.47
N ASP A 33 -2.33 -8.17 -9.65
CA ASP A 33 -1.66 -9.22 -10.42
C ASP A 33 -1.53 -10.55 -9.66
N GLY A 34 -1.80 -10.57 -8.36
CA GLY A 34 -1.59 -11.75 -7.52
C GLY A 34 -0.11 -12.05 -7.33
N LYS A 35 0.71 -11.01 -7.16
CA LYS A 35 2.16 -11.12 -6.95
C LYS A 35 2.54 -10.79 -5.51
N GLY A 36 1.69 -11.14 -4.55
CA GLY A 36 1.83 -10.77 -3.14
C GLY A 36 3.20 -11.15 -2.54
N LYS A 37 3.79 -12.29 -2.96
CA LYS A 37 5.15 -12.67 -2.52
C LYS A 37 6.23 -11.67 -2.91
N SER A 38 6.07 -10.89 -3.99
CA SER A 38 7.10 -9.90 -4.40
C SER A 38 7.25 -8.74 -3.42
N PHE A 39 6.34 -8.58 -2.45
CA PHE A 39 6.52 -7.57 -1.41
C PHE A 39 7.71 -7.84 -0.49
N VAL A 40 8.25 -9.07 -0.45
CA VAL A 40 9.49 -9.36 0.30
C VAL A 40 10.72 -8.64 -0.26
N ASP A 41 10.65 -8.17 -1.51
CA ASP A 41 11.73 -7.44 -2.16
C ASP A 41 11.74 -5.95 -1.79
N TYR A 42 10.69 -5.44 -1.14
CA TYR A 42 10.64 -4.06 -0.67
C TYR A 42 11.31 -3.98 0.70
N SER A 43 12.30 -3.08 0.82
CA SER A 43 12.90 -2.75 2.10
C SER A 43 12.02 -1.77 2.87
N VAL A 44 12.21 -1.71 4.20
CA VAL A 44 11.58 -0.67 5.04
C VAL A 44 11.98 0.73 4.59
N GLN A 45 13.19 0.88 4.02
CA GLN A 45 13.66 2.15 3.50
C GLN A 45 12.88 2.58 2.24
N ASP A 46 12.57 1.65 1.33
CA ASP A 46 11.73 1.94 0.15
C ASP A 46 10.35 2.46 0.57
N LEU A 47 9.74 1.83 1.58
CA LEU A 47 8.46 2.26 2.14
C LEU A 47 8.56 3.61 2.85
N LEU A 48 9.66 3.87 3.58
CA LEU A 48 9.88 5.16 4.25
C LEU A 48 10.02 6.31 3.25
N GLU A 49 10.77 6.10 2.17
CA GLU A 49 10.96 7.10 1.11
C GLU A 49 9.65 7.46 0.40
N ALA A 50 8.76 6.49 0.27
CA ALA A 50 7.41 6.67 -0.27
C ALA A 50 6.37 7.18 0.76
N GLY A 51 6.73 7.32 2.04
CA GLY A 51 5.80 7.73 3.09
C GLY A 51 4.75 6.67 3.43
N ASP A 52 5.08 5.39 3.24
CA ASP A 52 4.13 4.28 3.36
C ASP A 52 4.63 3.18 4.32
N THR A 53 5.25 3.57 5.42
CA THR A 53 5.72 2.62 6.45
C THR A 53 4.57 1.84 7.10
N GLU A 54 3.37 2.39 7.12
CA GLU A 54 2.16 1.72 7.58
C GLU A 54 1.73 0.54 6.68
N PHE A 55 2.24 0.47 5.44
CA PHE A 55 2.02 -0.68 4.54
C PHE A 55 2.58 -2.00 5.08
N LEU A 56 3.49 -1.96 6.06
CA LEU A 56 3.92 -3.17 6.77
C LEU A 56 2.74 -3.91 7.42
N ASN A 57 1.68 -3.21 7.84
CA ASN A 57 0.46 -3.84 8.33
C ASN A 57 -0.24 -4.64 7.23
N TRP A 58 -0.26 -4.11 6.01
CA TRP A 58 -0.86 -4.76 4.84
C TRP A 58 -0.09 -6.02 4.47
N MET A 59 1.24 -6.00 4.58
CA MET A 59 2.09 -7.18 4.31
C MET A 59 1.74 -8.38 5.20
N VAL A 60 1.21 -8.18 6.41
CA VAL A 60 0.71 -9.27 7.27
C VAL A 60 -0.52 -9.94 6.65
N VAL A 61 -1.51 -9.16 6.19
CA VAL A 61 -2.69 -9.69 5.50
C VAL A 61 -2.28 -10.36 4.20
N ILE A 62 -1.40 -9.74 3.42
CA ILE A 62 -0.92 -10.27 2.14
C ILE A 62 -0.16 -11.59 2.37
N GLY A 63 0.63 -11.71 3.44
CA GLY A 63 1.28 -12.97 3.81
C GLY A 63 0.29 -14.10 4.11
N ALA A 64 -0.83 -13.79 4.75
CA ALA A 64 -1.90 -14.78 4.99
C ALA A 64 -2.72 -15.13 3.74
N VAL A 65 -2.85 -14.17 2.83
CA VAL A 65 -3.58 -14.30 1.55
C VAL A 65 -2.76 -15.01 0.47
N GLY A 66 -1.44 -14.82 0.46
CA GLY A 66 -0.53 -15.34 -0.57
C GLY A 66 -0.67 -14.61 -1.91
N ASP A 67 -0.46 -15.35 -3.00
CA ASP A 67 -0.48 -14.84 -4.37
C ASP A 67 -1.89 -14.78 -4.99
N ALA A 68 -2.93 -14.72 -4.17
CA ALA A 68 -4.28 -14.54 -4.67
C ALA A 68 -4.45 -13.15 -5.29
N LYS A 69 -5.08 -13.09 -6.46
CA LYS A 69 -5.44 -11.81 -7.09
C LYS A 69 -6.51 -11.11 -6.26
N ALA A 70 -6.32 -9.81 -6.03
CA ALA A 70 -7.32 -8.97 -5.41
C ALA A 70 -8.64 -9.02 -6.20
N THR A 71 -9.75 -9.26 -5.50
CA THR A 71 -11.10 -9.22 -6.08
C THR A 71 -11.56 -7.80 -6.32
N TYR A 72 -11.13 -6.87 -5.48
CA TYR A 72 -11.42 -5.45 -5.59
C TYR A 72 -10.19 -4.63 -5.21
N THR A 73 -10.01 -3.52 -5.92
CA THR A 73 -9.08 -2.46 -5.53
C THR A 73 -9.67 -1.10 -5.84
N ALA A 74 -9.42 -0.11 -4.99
CA ALA A 74 -9.68 1.30 -5.30
C ALA A 74 -8.53 2.18 -4.81
N TYR A 75 -8.38 3.32 -5.47
CA TYR A 75 -7.45 4.36 -5.08
C TYR A 75 -8.14 5.72 -5.21
N MET A 76 -8.09 6.53 -4.16
CA MET A 76 -8.70 7.85 -4.09
C MET A 76 -7.81 8.74 -3.21
N PRO A 77 -6.81 9.44 -3.75
CA PRO A 77 -6.03 10.37 -2.94
C PRO A 77 -6.95 11.49 -2.44
N ASP A 78 -6.74 11.95 -1.22
CA ASP A 78 -7.56 13.03 -0.65
C ASP A 78 -7.18 14.41 -1.19
N TRP A 79 -6.09 14.50 -1.95
CA TRP A 79 -5.51 15.75 -2.48
C TRP A 79 -5.10 16.76 -1.40
N VAL A 80 -4.99 16.29 -0.15
CA VAL A 80 -4.62 17.09 1.02
C VAL A 80 -3.33 16.58 1.62
N ALA A 81 -3.22 15.28 1.90
CA ALA A 81 -2.04 14.70 2.54
C ALA A 81 -1.87 13.18 2.39
N THR A 82 -2.88 12.44 1.94
CA THR A 82 -2.85 10.98 2.02
C THR A 82 -3.44 10.30 0.78
N GLY A 83 -2.70 9.33 0.25
CA GLY A 83 -3.21 8.40 -0.76
C GLY A 83 -4.12 7.33 -0.15
N TRP A 84 -5.43 7.33 -0.43
CA TRP A 84 -6.32 6.32 0.15
C TRP A 84 -6.45 5.11 -0.77
N GLY A 85 -5.96 3.96 -0.29
CA GLY A 85 -6.05 2.67 -0.96
C GLY A 85 -7.04 1.73 -0.30
N PHE A 86 -7.73 0.91 -1.11
CA PHE A 86 -8.59 -0.17 -0.63
C PHE A 86 -8.33 -1.42 -1.45
N VAL A 87 -8.20 -2.58 -0.78
CA VAL A 87 -8.05 -3.88 -1.44
C VAL A 87 -8.86 -4.93 -0.69
N SER A 88 -9.50 -5.85 -1.41
CA SER A 88 -10.14 -7.01 -0.80
C SER A 88 -9.99 -8.28 -1.64
N TRP A 89 -10.05 -9.42 -0.96
CA TRP A 89 -10.03 -10.76 -1.54
C TRP A 89 -11.28 -11.52 -1.11
N ARG A 90 -11.84 -12.30 -2.03
CA ARG A 90 -12.94 -13.22 -1.77
C ARG A 90 -12.55 -14.61 -2.32
N PHE A 91 -12.61 -15.60 -1.45
CA PHE A 91 -12.32 -17.00 -1.74
C PHE A 91 -13.61 -17.83 -1.65
#